data_AF-A0A2L0C8C0-F1
#
_entry.id   AF-A0A2L0C8C0-F1
#
_cell.length_a   1.000
_cell.length_b   1.000
_cell.length_c   1.000
_cell.angle_alpha   90.00
_cell.angle_beta   90.00
_cell.angle_gamma   90.00
#
_symmetry.space_group_name_H-M   'P 1'
#
loop_
_entity.id
_entity.type
_entity.pdbx_description
1 polymer ?
#
loop_
_entity_poly.entity_id
_entity_poly.type
_entity_poly.pdbx_seq_one_letter_code
_entity_poly.pdbx_strand_id
1 'polypeptide(L)'
;YWDGPDHPRFKLNEDTGMISMRQGTREGKYHLRFKVYDRKHTQTDVQANVTVTVKEIPNEAVVNSGSVRISGLTDEDFIRIWNYKTQSLSKSKYEKFKDKIADLLNTDRENVDVFSVQLRRKHPPVTDIRFSAHGSPYYKPVRLNGLVLMHREEIQKDVGINITMVGIDECLYENQMCEGSCTNTLDISALPYMVNANKTALVGVRVDVLAECTCGARNFSKDENCKGNPCYNGGRCSETRFTLTCSCPAGYNGPRCQQTSRSFRGNGWAWYPALAMCDKSHLSFEFITRKPEGLLLYNGPIVQPEPEEVMISDYIAVELERGYPRLLLDFGSGTLELRVKTKKTLDDG
;
A
#
# COMPACT_ATOMS: atom_id res chain seq x y z
N TYR A 1 28.73 20.23 -18.46
CA TYR A 1 29.51 20.75 -17.33
C TYR A 1 28.65 21.73 -16.52
N TRP A 2 29.05 22.09 -15.30
CA TRP A 2 28.31 23.04 -14.45
C TRP A 2 28.33 24.46 -15.01
N ASP A 3 27.20 25.17 -14.95
CA ASP A 3 27.16 26.60 -15.22
C ASP A 3 27.51 27.37 -13.95
N GLY A 4 28.81 27.45 -13.67
CA GLY A 4 29.37 28.01 -12.44
C GLY A 4 30.09 26.96 -11.59
N PRO A 5 30.31 27.23 -10.28
CA PRO A 5 30.98 26.27 -9.41
C PRO A 5 30.11 25.03 -9.16
N ASP A 6 30.76 23.89 -8.99
CA ASP A 6 30.14 22.62 -8.63
C ASP A 6 29.22 22.76 -7.41
N HIS A 7 28.02 22.16 -7.49
CA HIS A 7 27.09 22.19 -6.39
C HIS A 7 27.58 21.31 -5.21
N PRO A 8 27.57 21.79 -3.95
CA PRO A 8 28.16 21.06 -2.81
C PRO A 8 27.44 19.75 -2.46
N ARG A 9 26.19 19.59 -2.90
CA ARG A 9 25.31 18.44 -2.59
C ARG A 9 25.07 17.48 -3.77
N PHE A 10 25.50 17.83 -4.97
CA PHE A 10 25.27 17.00 -6.15
C PHE A 10 26.56 16.81 -6.93
N LYS A 11 26.66 15.70 -7.66
CA LYS A 11 27.76 15.41 -8.58
C LYS A 11 27.17 15.23 -9.96
N LEU A 12 27.82 15.81 -10.97
CA LEU A 12 27.51 15.57 -12.38
C LEU A 12 28.58 14.64 -12.96
N ASN A 13 28.16 13.59 -13.66
CA ASN A 13 29.02 12.88 -14.59
C ASN A 13 28.90 13.57 -15.95
N GLU A 14 29.99 14.18 -16.42
CA GLU A 14 29.96 15.04 -17.62
C GLU A 14 29.82 14.26 -18.93
N ASP A 15 30.24 12.99 -18.94
CA ASP A 15 30.15 12.12 -20.12
C ASP A 15 28.74 11.56 -20.34
N THR A 16 28.04 11.25 -19.24
CA THR A 16 26.71 10.60 -19.27
C THR A 16 25.56 11.55 -18.96
N GLY A 17 25.85 12.72 -18.38
CA GLY A 17 24.84 13.64 -17.85
C GLY A 17 24.18 13.18 -16.54
N MET A 18 24.63 12.07 -15.94
CA MET A 18 24.04 11.54 -14.72
C MET A 18 24.30 12.45 -13.52
N ILE A 19 23.24 12.83 -12.82
CA ILE A 19 23.29 13.63 -11.59
C ILE A 19 23.16 12.68 -10.40
N SER A 20 24.13 12.70 -9.48
CA SER A 20 24.12 11.89 -8.27
C SER A 20 24.01 12.77 -7.03
N MET A 21 23.07 12.45 -6.14
CA MET A 21 22.91 13.11 -4.85
C MET A 21 24.00 12.65 -3.88
N ARG A 22 24.64 13.59 -3.18
CA ARG A 22 25.65 13.27 -2.15
C ARG A 22 24.97 12.92 -0.83
N GLN A 23 25.61 12.06 -0.05
CA GLN A 23 25.16 11.69 1.29
C GLN A 23 25.00 12.94 2.19
N GLY A 24 23.97 12.95 3.04
CA GLY A 24 23.67 14.07 3.94
C GLY A 24 23.02 15.28 3.27
N THR A 25 22.54 15.14 2.03
CA THR A 25 21.64 16.12 1.41
C THR A 25 20.31 16.11 2.14
N ARG A 26 19.83 17.29 2.55
CA ARG A 26 18.59 17.43 3.32
C ARG A 26 17.39 17.53 2.38
N GLU A 27 16.20 17.37 2.94
CA GLU A 27 14.96 17.70 2.24
C GLU A 27 14.97 19.16 1.76
N GLY A 28 14.46 19.38 0.56
CA GLY A 28 14.37 20.69 -0.05
C GLY A 28 14.42 20.69 -1.57
N LYS A 29 14.33 21.89 -2.13
CA LYS A 29 14.35 22.13 -3.57
C LYS A 29 15.67 22.75 -3.99
N TYR A 30 16.38 22.09 -4.90
CA TYR A 30 17.71 22.48 -5.38
C TYR A 30 17.64 22.83 -6.87
N HIS A 31 18.26 23.95 -7.24
CA HIS A 31 18.29 24.42 -8.63
C HIS A 31 19.70 24.24 -9.18
N LEU A 32 19.84 23.32 -10.13
CA LEU A 32 21.09 22.97 -10.77
C LEU A 32 21.12 23.58 -12.17
N ARG A 33 22.22 24.23 -12.53
CA ARG A 33 22.41 24.86 -13.84
C ARG A 33 23.61 24.25 -14.53
N PHE A 34 23.42 23.89 -15.78
CA PHE A 34 24.42 23.22 -16.59
C PHE A 34 24.52 23.89 -17.96
N LYS A 35 25.69 23.74 -18.58
CA LYS A 35 25.89 23.99 -20.00
C LYS A 35 26.17 22.68 -20.71
N VAL A 36 25.46 22.48 -21.80
CA VAL A 36 25.51 21.28 -22.63
C VAL A 36 26.11 21.64 -23.98
N TYR A 37 26.99 20.76 -24.46
CA TYR A 37 27.58 20.85 -25.78
C TYR A 37 27.08 19.68 -26.64
N ASP A 38 26.48 19.99 -27.77
CA ASP A 38 26.03 19.02 -28.77
C ASP A 38 27.02 18.98 -29.94
N ARG A 39 27.80 17.90 -30.02
CA ARG A 39 28.76 17.66 -31.12
C ARG A 39 28.07 17.44 -32.46
N LYS A 40 26.87 16.86 -32.47
CA LYS A 40 26.14 16.49 -33.70
C LYS A 40 25.53 17.71 -34.38
N HIS A 41 25.04 18.65 -33.58
CA HIS A 41 24.42 19.89 -34.07
C HIS A 41 25.34 21.11 -33.96
N THR A 42 26.61 20.94 -33.56
CA THR A 42 27.61 22.01 -33.36
C THR A 42 27.13 23.12 -32.42
N GLN A 43 26.24 22.80 -31.48
CA GLN A 43 25.69 23.76 -30.53
C GLN A 43 26.55 23.74 -29.25
N THR A 44 27.14 24.88 -28.92
CA THR A 44 27.89 25.10 -27.67
C THR A 44 27.06 25.89 -26.67
N ASP A 45 27.29 25.62 -25.39
CA ASP A 45 26.76 26.40 -24.26
C ASP A 45 25.23 26.49 -24.17
N VAL A 46 24.54 25.43 -24.59
CA VAL A 46 23.09 25.32 -24.40
C VAL A 46 22.79 25.19 -22.90
N GLN A 47 22.00 26.11 -22.37
CA GLN A 47 21.62 26.10 -20.95
C GLN A 47 20.64 24.96 -20.67
N ALA A 48 20.96 24.15 -19.65
CA ALA A 48 20.11 23.10 -19.12
C ALA A 48 19.91 23.31 -17.62
N ASN A 49 18.67 23.60 -17.22
CA ASN A 49 18.31 23.82 -15.83
C ASN A 49 17.55 22.60 -15.30
N VAL A 50 18.04 22.02 -14.21
CA VAL A 50 17.41 20.88 -13.55
C VAL A 50 17.03 21.29 -12.14
N THR A 51 15.76 21.08 -11.79
CA THR A 51 15.28 21.29 -10.43
C THR A 51 15.14 19.93 -9.75
N VAL A 52 15.88 19.72 -8.66
CA VAL A 52 15.85 18.49 -7.87
C VAL A 52 15.08 18.76 -6.58
N THR A 53 13.98 18.04 -6.38
CA THR A 53 13.24 18.05 -5.12
C THR A 53 13.62 16.80 -4.35
N VAL A 54 14.22 16.97 -3.18
CA VAL A 54 14.57 15.87 -2.26
C VAL A 54 13.52 15.85 -1.16
N LYS A 55 12.92 14.68 -0.91
CA LYS A 55 11.98 14.44 0.18
C LYS A 55 12.39 13.23 0.97
N GLU A 56 12.36 13.32 2.31
CA GLU A 56 12.67 12.20 3.18
C GLU A 56 11.44 11.30 3.36
N ILE A 57 11.58 10.00 3.11
CA ILE A 57 10.53 9.01 3.29
C ILE A 57 10.92 8.11 4.46
N PRO A 58 10.32 8.28 5.65
CA PRO A 58 10.67 7.48 6.81
C PRO A 58 10.20 6.03 6.65
N ASN A 59 10.84 5.09 7.36
CA ASN A 59 10.49 3.67 7.28
C ASN A 59 9.00 3.40 7.61
N GLU A 60 8.42 4.16 8.55
CA GLU A 60 7.00 4.04 8.88
C GLU A 60 6.07 4.40 7.70
N ALA A 61 6.47 5.31 6.82
CA ALA A 61 5.71 5.67 5.62
C ALA A 61 5.71 4.53 4.61
N VAL A 62 6.86 3.87 4.44
CA VAL A 62 6.99 2.70 3.55
C VAL A 62 6.17 1.52 4.07
N VAL A 63 6.25 1.23 5.37
CA VAL A 63 5.51 0.13 6.01
C VAL A 63 4.00 0.39 6.04
N ASN A 64 3.57 1.63 6.29
CA ASN A 64 2.15 1.99 6.28
C ASN A 64 1.64 2.42 4.89
N SER A 65 2.35 2.10 3.82
CA SER A 65 1.96 2.49 2.46
C SER A 65 0.76 1.73 1.92
N GLY A 66 -0.03 2.42 1.11
CA GLY A 66 -0.95 1.79 0.17
C GLY A 66 -0.21 1.38 -1.10
N SER A 67 -0.78 0.44 -1.84
CA SER A 67 -0.19 -0.03 -3.10
C SER A 67 -1.26 -0.26 -4.17
N VAL A 68 -0.89 -0.01 -5.42
CA VAL A 68 -1.76 -0.16 -6.58
C VAL A 68 -0.94 -0.77 -7.71
N ARG A 69 -1.46 -1.82 -8.35
CA ARG A 69 -0.92 -2.35 -9.62
C ARG A 69 -1.78 -1.84 -10.76
N ILE A 70 -1.13 -1.31 -11.78
CA ILE A 70 -1.80 -0.82 -12.98
C ILE A 70 -1.32 -1.57 -14.23
N SER A 71 -2.19 -1.68 -15.23
CA SER A 71 -1.88 -2.26 -16.54
C SER A 71 -1.91 -1.21 -17.65
N GLY A 72 -1.29 -1.53 -18.79
CA GLY A 72 -1.32 -0.69 -19.99
C GLY A 72 -0.47 0.59 -19.92
N LEU A 73 0.28 0.81 -18.84
CA LEU A 73 1.14 1.97 -18.63
C LEU A 73 2.48 1.56 -18.02
N THR A 74 3.56 2.13 -18.55
CA THR A 74 4.90 2.00 -17.97
C THR A 74 5.10 2.97 -16.80
N ASP A 75 6.15 2.74 -16.01
CA ASP A 75 6.61 3.68 -15.00
C ASP A 75 6.97 5.06 -15.60
N GLU A 76 7.62 5.07 -16.77
CA GLU A 76 7.89 6.29 -17.53
C GLU A 76 6.60 7.04 -17.90
N ASP A 77 5.60 6.35 -18.43
CA ASP A 77 4.33 6.96 -18.84
C ASP A 77 3.50 7.50 -17.67
N PHE A 78 3.71 6.94 -16.48
CA PHE A 78 3.06 7.41 -15.27
C PHE A 78 3.62 8.76 -14.82
N ILE A 79 4.93 8.96 -14.89
CA ILE A 79 5.58 10.22 -14.47
C ILE A 79 5.68 11.26 -15.59
N ARG A 80 5.48 10.88 -16.86
CA ARG A 80 5.66 11.74 -18.04
C ARG A 80 4.84 13.03 -17.97
N ILE A 81 5.50 14.16 -18.22
CA ILE A 81 4.89 15.50 -18.31
C ILE A 81 4.76 16.03 -19.75
N TRP A 82 5.39 15.37 -20.73
CA TRP A 82 5.36 15.81 -22.12
C TRP A 82 4.33 15.02 -22.93
N ASN A 83 3.40 15.73 -23.57
CA ASN A 83 2.44 15.13 -24.47
C ASN A 83 2.94 15.25 -25.92
N TYR A 84 3.30 14.10 -26.52
CA TYR A 84 3.81 14.07 -27.90
C TYR A 84 2.76 14.40 -28.96
N LYS A 85 1.46 14.19 -28.67
CA LYS A 85 0.38 14.46 -29.62
C LYS A 85 0.11 15.96 -29.73
N THR A 86 0.09 16.66 -28.60
CA THR A 86 -0.18 18.10 -28.54
C THR A 86 1.08 18.96 -28.51
N GLN A 87 2.26 18.33 -28.45
CA GLN A 87 3.57 18.99 -28.29
C GLN A 87 3.59 20.00 -27.13
N SER A 88 2.93 19.67 -26.02
CA SER A 88 2.76 20.57 -24.88
C SER A 88 3.08 19.88 -23.55
N LEU A 89 3.35 20.69 -22.53
CA LEU A 89 3.45 20.23 -21.15
C LEU A 89 2.04 19.93 -20.62
N SER A 90 1.90 18.77 -20.00
CA SER A 90 0.67 18.32 -19.36
C SER A 90 0.97 17.76 -17.98
N LYS A 91 0.00 17.86 -17.08
CA LYS A 91 0.06 17.23 -15.77
C LYS A 91 0.22 15.71 -15.91
N SER A 92 1.23 15.14 -15.28
CA SER A 92 1.50 13.70 -15.35
C SER A 92 0.44 12.90 -14.59
N LYS A 93 0.38 11.58 -14.83
CA LYS A 93 -0.53 10.69 -14.09
C LYS A 93 -0.13 10.59 -12.63
N TYR A 94 1.18 10.63 -12.34
CA TYR A 94 1.73 10.78 -10.99
C TYR A 94 1.10 11.96 -10.24
N GLU A 95 1.09 13.13 -10.86
CA GLU A 95 0.55 14.36 -10.28
C GLU A 95 -0.97 14.29 -10.09
N LYS A 96 -1.69 13.78 -11.09
CA LYS A 96 -3.14 13.57 -10.98
C LYS A 96 -3.52 12.56 -9.90
N PHE A 97 -2.76 11.47 -9.78
CA PHE A 97 -2.97 10.44 -8.77
C PHE A 97 -2.74 11.02 -7.37
N LYS A 98 -1.62 11.71 -7.15
CA LYS A 98 -1.30 12.37 -5.88
C LYS A 98 -2.41 13.33 -5.45
N ASP A 99 -2.91 14.16 -6.37
CA ASP A 99 -3.98 15.11 -6.09
C ASP A 99 -5.30 14.39 -5.80
N LYS A 100 -5.65 13.37 -6.59
CA LYS A 100 -6.88 12.60 -6.36
C LYS A 100 -6.90 11.92 -5.00
N ILE A 101 -5.77 11.35 -4.57
CA ILE A 101 -5.64 10.73 -3.25
C ILE A 101 -5.73 11.79 -2.13
N ALA A 102 -5.13 12.97 -2.31
CA ALA A 102 -5.22 14.06 -1.36
C ALA A 102 -6.68 14.54 -1.18
N ASP A 103 -7.40 14.71 -2.29
CA ASP A 103 -8.81 15.10 -2.32
C ASP A 103 -9.68 14.06 -1.59
N LEU A 104 -9.53 12.77 -1.92
CA LEU A 104 -10.31 11.69 -1.30
C LEU A 104 -10.00 11.51 0.20
N LEU A 105 -8.77 11.80 0.63
CA LEU A 105 -8.39 11.77 2.04
C LEU A 105 -8.73 13.05 2.81
N ASN A 106 -9.14 14.11 2.11
CA ASN A 106 -9.28 15.45 2.66
C ASN A 106 -8.02 15.88 3.45
N THR A 107 -6.86 15.75 2.82
CA THR A 107 -5.55 16.15 3.37
C THR A 107 -4.79 17.01 2.37
N ASP A 108 -3.81 17.78 2.84
CA ASP A 108 -2.96 18.54 1.95
C ASP A 108 -2.21 17.62 1.00
N ARG A 109 -2.08 18.06 -0.26
CA ARG A 109 -1.29 17.37 -1.29
C ARG A 109 0.13 17.05 -0.82
N GLU A 110 0.75 17.92 -0.03
CA GLU A 110 2.11 17.70 0.48
C GLU A 110 2.21 16.56 1.49
N ASN A 111 1.09 16.14 2.07
CA ASN A 111 1.01 14.98 2.96
C ASN A 111 0.81 13.65 2.22
N VAL A 112 0.81 13.66 0.89
CA VAL A 112 0.71 12.44 0.04
C VAL A 112 2.01 12.26 -0.74
N ASP A 113 2.62 11.10 -0.58
CA ASP A 113 3.90 10.76 -1.21
C ASP A 113 3.79 9.49 -2.02
N VAL A 114 3.97 9.62 -3.33
CA VAL A 114 4.14 8.48 -4.24
C VAL A 114 5.64 8.22 -4.34
N PHE A 115 6.14 7.34 -3.49
CA PHE A 115 7.58 7.14 -3.31
C PHE A 115 8.15 5.97 -4.13
N SER A 116 7.30 5.17 -4.78
CA SER A 116 7.72 4.05 -5.62
C SER A 116 6.80 3.89 -6.83
N VAL A 117 7.39 3.81 -8.02
CA VAL A 117 6.73 3.52 -9.30
C VAL A 117 7.65 2.58 -10.05
N GLN A 118 7.30 1.29 -10.13
CA GLN A 118 8.20 0.24 -10.64
C GLN A 118 7.51 -0.57 -11.73
N LEU A 119 8.10 -0.58 -12.92
CA LEU A 119 7.64 -1.46 -14.00
C LEU A 119 8.03 -2.92 -13.70
N ARG A 120 7.04 -3.79 -13.65
CA ARG A 120 7.22 -5.24 -13.56
C ARG A 120 7.18 -5.83 -14.96
N ARG A 121 8.26 -6.53 -15.33
CA ARG A 121 8.38 -7.27 -16.59
C ARG A 121 7.60 -8.59 -16.55
N LYS A 122 6.33 -8.54 -16.16
CA LYS A 122 5.36 -9.64 -16.33
C LYS A 122 4.82 -9.59 -17.78
N HIS A 123 4.11 -10.63 -18.19
CA HIS A 123 3.42 -10.67 -19.48
C HIS A 123 1.91 -10.81 -19.25
N PRO A 124 1.10 -9.76 -19.49
CA PRO A 124 1.49 -8.41 -19.94
C PRO A 124 2.24 -7.60 -18.86
N PRO A 125 3.01 -6.55 -19.25
CA PRO A 125 3.71 -5.71 -18.29
C PRO A 125 2.74 -4.92 -17.43
N VAL A 126 3.07 -4.79 -16.15
CA VAL A 126 2.29 -4.06 -15.15
C VAL A 126 3.20 -3.13 -14.35
N THR A 127 2.66 -2.03 -13.83
CA THR A 127 3.42 -1.06 -13.04
C THR A 127 2.89 -1.05 -11.61
N ASP A 128 3.80 -1.23 -10.65
CA ASP A 128 3.49 -1.21 -9.22
C ASP A 128 3.77 0.18 -8.67
N ILE A 129 2.76 0.75 -8.01
CA ILE A 129 2.81 2.07 -7.40
C ILE A 129 2.63 1.92 -5.90
N ARG A 130 3.50 2.55 -5.10
CA ARG A 130 3.32 2.67 -3.66
C ARG A 130 3.26 4.11 -3.24
N PHE A 131 2.35 4.38 -2.32
CA PHE A 131 2.13 5.71 -1.79
C PHE A 131 1.84 5.69 -0.30
N SER A 132 2.25 6.75 0.38
CA SER A 132 1.91 7.01 1.77
C SER A 132 1.13 8.30 1.89
N ALA A 133 0.27 8.39 2.90
CA ALA A 133 -0.37 9.64 3.25
C ALA A 133 -0.48 9.80 4.77
N HIS A 134 -0.47 11.04 5.27
CA HIS A 134 -0.50 11.30 6.70
C HIS A 134 -1.40 12.47 7.10
N GLY A 135 -1.85 12.44 8.36
CA GLY A 135 -2.53 13.55 9.04
C GLY A 135 -2.06 13.70 10.49
N SER A 136 -0.89 13.15 10.81
CA SER A 136 -0.30 12.92 12.14
C SER A 136 -1.06 11.87 12.97
N PRO A 137 -0.76 10.55 12.85
CA PRO A 137 0.37 9.88 12.15
C PRO A 137 0.06 9.50 10.69
N TYR A 138 0.96 8.71 10.06
CA TYR A 138 0.71 8.06 8.76
C TYR A 138 -0.52 7.15 8.81
N TYR A 139 -1.35 7.22 7.78
CA TYR A 139 -2.52 6.36 7.64
C TYR A 139 -2.11 4.91 7.40
N LYS A 140 -2.91 3.97 7.93
CA LYS A 140 -2.64 2.54 7.78
C LYS A 140 -2.94 2.05 6.36
N PRO A 141 -2.26 0.98 5.87
CA PRO A 141 -2.49 0.43 4.53
C PRO A 141 -3.95 0.08 4.29
N VAL A 142 -4.64 -0.49 5.29
CA VAL A 142 -6.07 -0.84 5.19
C VAL A 142 -6.95 0.36 4.83
N ARG A 143 -6.66 1.55 5.38
CA ARG A 143 -7.40 2.77 5.07
C ARG A 143 -7.09 3.26 3.65
N LEU A 144 -5.81 3.26 3.27
CA LEU A 144 -5.36 3.74 1.97
C LEU A 144 -5.87 2.85 0.83
N ASN A 145 -5.67 1.54 0.96
CA ASN A 145 -6.13 0.55 -0.02
C ASN A 145 -7.66 0.51 -0.08
N GLY A 146 -8.35 0.52 1.07
CA GLY A 146 -9.81 0.54 1.07
C GLY A 146 -10.39 1.81 0.43
N LEU A 147 -9.77 2.98 0.65
CA LEU A 147 -10.16 4.23 -0.03
C LEU A 147 -9.99 4.12 -1.55
N VAL A 148 -8.84 3.65 -2.02
CA VAL A 148 -8.59 3.46 -3.46
C VAL A 148 -9.58 2.47 -4.06
N LEU A 149 -9.88 1.39 -3.35
CA LEU A 149 -10.79 0.36 -3.82
C LEU A 149 -12.24 0.87 -3.93
N MET A 150 -12.73 1.61 -2.93
CA MET A 150 -14.08 2.20 -2.97
C MET A 150 -14.24 3.28 -4.05
N HIS A 151 -13.17 3.97 -4.42
CA HIS A 151 -13.17 5.05 -5.42
C HIS A 151 -12.44 4.65 -6.72
N ARG A 152 -12.34 3.35 -7.00
CA ARG A 152 -11.54 2.80 -8.10
C ARG A 152 -11.90 3.41 -9.45
N GLU A 153 -13.18 3.39 -9.82
CA GLU A 153 -13.67 3.93 -11.11
C GLU A 153 -13.37 5.43 -11.26
N GLU A 154 -13.61 6.20 -10.19
CA GLU A 154 -13.38 7.64 -10.14
C GLU A 154 -11.88 7.96 -10.33
N ILE A 155 -11.01 7.22 -9.65
CA ILE A 155 -9.55 7.34 -9.78
C ILE A 155 -9.10 6.96 -11.19
N GLN A 156 -9.58 5.83 -11.73
CA GLN A 156 -9.22 5.36 -13.08
C GLN A 156 -9.58 6.39 -14.14
N LYS A 157 -10.79 6.97 -14.04
CA LYS A 157 -11.29 7.99 -14.96
C LYS A 157 -10.50 9.30 -14.88
N ASP A 158 -10.30 9.85 -13.68
CA ASP A 158 -9.70 11.18 -13.51
C ASP A 158 -8.19 11.17 -13.76
N VAL A 159 -7.51 10.10 -13.35
CA VAL A 159 -6.07 9.94 -13.54
C VAL A 159 -5.76 9.41 -14.95
N GLY A 160 -6.66 8.61 -15.53
CA GLY A 160 -6.46 7.95 -16.81
C GLY A 160 -5.52 6.74 -16.69
N ILE A 161 -5.82 5.86 -15.74
CA ILE A 161 -5.09 4.61 -15.45
C ILE A 161 -6.03 3.41 -15.46
N ASN A 162 -5.50 2.22 -15.65
CA ASN A 162 -6.24 0.98 -15.44
C ASN A 162 -5.68 0.25 -14.22
N ILE A 163 -6.41 0.28 -13.11
CA ILE A 163 -6.02 -0.39 -11.87
C ILE A 163 -6.40 -1.86 -12.03
N THR A 164 -5.50 -2.79 -11.73
CA THR A 164 -5.78 -4.24 -11.77
C THR A 164 -5.70 -4.89 -10.38
N MET A 165 -5.10 -4.20 -9.41
CA MET A 165 -5.02 -4.68 -8.03
C MET A 165 -4.80 -3.51 -7.08
N VAL A 166 -5.51 -3.52 -5.95
CA VAL A 166 -5.34 -2.56 -4.86
C VAL A 166 -4.89 -3.33 -3.63
N GLY A 167 -3.83 -2.87 -2.97
CA GLY A 167 -3.14 -3.65 -1.94
C GLY A 167 -2.48 -4.88 -2.55
N ILE A 168 -1.42 -4.65 -3.33
CA ILE A 168 -0.67 -5.70 -4.05
C ILE A 168 -0.42 -6.91 -3.16
N ASP A 169 -0.95 -8.05 -3.61
CA ASP A 169 -0.95 -9.33 -2.92
C ASP A 169 -0.45 -10.41 -3.89
N GLU A 170 0.77 -10.90 -3.67
CA GLU A 170 1.34 -12.00 -4.47
C GLU A 170 0.88 -13.38 -3.98
N CYS A 171 0.15 -13.44 -2.86
CA CYS A 171 -0.49 -14.64 -2.31
C CYS A 171 -1.95 -14.79 -2.79
N LEU A 172 -2.50 -13.81 -3.50
CA LEU A 172 -3.93 -13.75 -3.84
C LEU A 172 -4.43 -14.98 -4.64
N TYR A 173 -3.62 -15.50 -5.54
CA TYR A 173 -3.97 -16.65 -6.37
C TYR A 173 -3.41 -17.93 -5.76
N GLU A 174 -4.31 -18.82 -5.35
CA GLU A 174 -3.98 -20.11 -4.77
C GLU A 174 -3.12 -20.98 -5.71
N ASN A 175 -2.18 -21.72 -5.13
CA ASN A 175 -1.31 -22.66 -5.84
C ASN A 175 -0.48 -22.07 -7.00
N GLN A 176 -0.47 -20.75 -7.19
CA GLN A 176 0.40 -20.10 -8.17
C GLN A 176 1.81 -19.91 -7.61
N MET A 177 1.92 -19.49 -6.35
CA MET A 177 3.21 -19.24 -5.67
C MET A 177 3.50 -20.26 -4.57
N CYS A 178 2.48 -20.70 -3.83
CA CYS A 178 2.63 -21.58 -2.67
C CYS A 178 1.53 -22.66 -2.66
N GLU A 179 1.91 -23.90 -2.34
CA GLU A 179 0.98 -25.01 -2.09
C GLU A 179 0.62 -25.02 -0.58
N GLY A 180 -0.24 -24.08 -0.15
CA GLY A 180 -0.68 -23.92 1.24
C GLY A 180 -0.57 -22.50 1.77
N SER A 181 -0.18 -22.37 3.05
CA SER A 181 -0.06 -21.07 3.73
C SER A 181 0.87 -20.08 3.00
N CYS A 182 0.43 -18.83 2.83
CA CYS A 182 1.19 -17.78 2.15
C CYS A 182 1.10 -16.46 2.93
N THR A 183 2.18 -15.69 2.93
CA THR A 183 2.25 -14.36 3.52
C THR A 183 3.03 -13.40 2.64
N ASN A 184 2.47 -12.21 2.42
CA ASN A 184 3.17 -11.12 1.73
C ASN A 184 4.19 -10.47 2.67
N THR A 185 5.43 -10.34 2.19
CA THR A 185 6.47 -9.57 2.85
C THR A 185 6.97 -8.44 1.97
N LEU A 186 7.38 -7.35 2.61
CA LEU A 186 7.96 -6.19 1.93
C LEU A 186 9.48 -6.30 1.96
N ASP A 187 10.07 -6.43 0.78
CA ASP A 187 11.51 -6.32 0.58
C ASP A 187 11.86 -4.88 0.19
N ILE A 188 12.62 -4.19 1.05
CA ILE A 188 13.00 -2.79 0.87
C ILE A 188 14.48 -2.75 0.54
N SER A 189 14.80 -2.42 -0.71
CA SER A 189 16.18 -2.38 -1.18
C SER A 189 16.87 -1.06 -0.79
N ALA A 190 18.13 -1.15 -0.39
CA ALA A 190 18.99 0.01 -0.16
C ALA A 190 19.35 0.76 -1.46
N LEU A 191 19.25 0.09 -2.61
CA LEU A 191 19.42 0.71 -3.92
C LEU A 191 18.10 1.35 -4.39
N PRO A 192 18.14 2.59 -4.88
CA PRO A 192 16.93 3.25 -5.36
C PRO A 192 16.44 2.65 -6.69
N TYR A 193 15.22 3.03 -7.07
CA TYR A 193 14.67 2.78 -8.39
C TYR A 193 14.54 4.11 -9.14
N MET A 194 15.21 4.24 -10.28
CA MET A 194 15.19 5.45 -11.11
C MET A 194 14.29 5.23 -12.31
N VAL A 195 13.33 6.14 -12.50
CA VAL A 195 12.49 6.25 -13.69
C VAL A 195 12.91 7.52 -14.42
N ASN A 196 13.24 7.41 -15.71
CA ASN A 196 13.59 8.55 -16.55
C ASN A 196 12.61 8.70 -17.71
N ALA A 197 11.76 9.73 -17.66
CA ALA A 197 10.81 10.07 -18.71
C ALA A 197 11.25 11.30 -19.52
N ASN A 198 12.57 11.43 -19.75
CA ASN A 198 13.24 12.44 -20.57
C ASN A 198 13.20 13.87 -19.97
N LYS A 199 12.01 14.48 -19.87
CA LYS A 199 11.84 15.81 -19.26
C LYS A 199 11.64 15.79 -17.75
N THR A 200 11.47 14.60 -17.18
CA THR A 200 11.26 14.40 -15.75
C THR A 200 11.84 13.05 -15.34
N ALA A 201 12.32 12.97 -14.11
CA ALA A 201 12.85 11.73 -13.53
C ALA A 201 12.35 11.60 -12.10
N LEU A 202 12.09 10.37 -11.68
CA LEU A 202 11.71 10.01 -10.32
C LEU A 202 12.75 9.04 -9.79
N VAL A 203 13.33 9.34 -8.64
CA VAL A 203 14.19 8.41 -7.90
C VAL A 203 13.43 8.03 -6.64
N GLY A 204 12.89 6.82 -6.63
CA GLY A 204 12.05 6.30 -5.57
C GLY A 204 12.72 5.21 -4.74
N VAL A 205 12.03 4.79 -3.68
CA VAL A 205 12.41 3.63 -2.87
C VAL A 205 12.09 2.37 -3.68
N ARG A 206 13.07 1.48 -3.82
CA ARG A 206 12.83 0.17 -4.43
C ARG A 206 12.17 -0.75 -3.41
N VAL A 207 10.92 -1.14 -3.67
CA VAL A 207 10.14 -1.97 -2.74
C VAL A 207 9.41 -3.06 -3.51
N ASP A 208 9.71 -4.31 -3.20
CA ASP A 208 9.06 -5.47 -3.79
C ASP A 208 8.12 -6.14 -2.77
N VAL A 209 6.96 -6.60 -3.25
CA VAL A 209 6.11 -7.53 -2.48
C VAL A 209 6.52 -8.93 -2.88
N LEU A 210 6.92 -9.74 -1.90
CA LEU A 210 7.30 -11.13 -2.09
C LEU A 210 6.30 -12.03 -1.38
N ALA A 211 5.99 -13.16 -2.01
CA ALA A 211 5.23 -14.23 -1.39
C ALA A 211 6.20 -15.15 -0.62
N GLU A 212 5.96 -15.30 0.68
CA GLU A 212 6.64 -16.30 1.51
C GLU A 212 5.64 -17.41 1.84
N CYS A 213 5.99 -18.66 1.52
CA CYS A 213 5.15 -19.83 1.78
C CYS A 213 5.17 -20.26 3.26
N THR A 214 4.80 -19.32 4.14
CA THR A 214 4.65 -19.53 5.56
C THR A 214 3.37 -18.83 6.06
N CYS A 215 2.83 -19.29 7.18
CA CYS A 215 1.72 -18.61 7.84
C CYS A 215 2.25 -17.48 8.73
N GLY A 216 2.35 -16.26 8.21
CA GLY A 216 2.84 -15.08 8.95
C GLY A 216 1.99 -14.70 10.16
N ALA A 217 0.73 -15.14 10.24
CA ALA A 217 -0.09 -14.97 11.44
C ALA A 217 0.36 -15.86 12.63
N ARG A 218 1.17 -16.90 12.39
CA ARG A 218 1.61 -17.86 13.40
C ARG A 218 3.11 -18.06 13.46
N ASN A 219 3.79 -17.80 12.36
CA ASN A 219 5.23 -17.86 12.27
C ASN A 219 5.76 -16.50 12.73
N PHE A 220 6.08 -16.40 14.02
CA PHE A 220 6.87 -15.29 14.57
C PHE A 220 8.33 -15.39 14.10
N SER A 221 8.56 -15.78 12.85
CA SER A 221 9.86 -16.15 12.27
C SER A 221 10.79 -14.97 12.03
N LYS A 222 10.31 -13.73 12.21
CA LYS A 222 11.20 -12.59 12.44
C LYS A 222 11.48 -12.49 13.93
N ASP A 223 12.77 -12.45 14.28
CA ASP A 223 13.26 -12.06 15.61
C ASP A 223 12.76 -10.65 15.95
N GLU A 224 11.53 -10.55 16.45
CA GLU A 224 11.02 -9.33 17.03
C GLU A 224 11.46 -9.31 18.49
N ASN A 225 12.48 -8.54 18.76
CA ASN A 225 12.84 -8.15 20.12
C ASN A 225 11.92 -7.01 20.59
N CYS A 226 11.91 -6.75 21.90
CA CYS A 226 11.11 -5.67 22.47
C CYS A 226 11.54 -4.28 22.00
N LYS A 227 12.70 -4.12 21.33
CA LYS A 227 13.09 -2.85 20.70
C LYS A 227 12.17 -2.49 19.53
N GLY A 228 11.50 -3.47 18.91
CA GLY A 228 10.53 -3.25 17.84
C GLY A 228 9.16 -2.73 18.30
N ASN A 229 8.93 -2.56 19.62
CA ASN A 229 7.62 -2.25 20.21
C ASN A 229 6.47 -3.12 19.66
N PRO A 230 6.58 -4.46 19.75
CA PRO A 230 5.60 -5.37 19.15
C PRO A 230 4.24 -5.39 19.87
N CYS A 231 4.13 -4.82 21.07
CA CYS A 231 2.90 -4.74 21.84
C CYS A 231 2.15 -3.43 21.56
N TYR A 232 0.90 -3.53 21.12
CA TYR A 232 0.05 -2.39 20.82
C TYR A 232 -0.57 -1.78 22.10
N ASN A 233 -1.15 -0.59 21.95
CA ASN A 233 -1.99 0.06 22.98
C ASN A 233 -1.34 0.20 24.37
N GLY A 234 -0.02 0.43 24.41
CA GLY A 234 0.73 0.57 25.67
C GLY A 234 1.02 -0.75 26.38
N GLY A 235 0.87 -1.89 25.70
CA GLY A 235 1.27 -3.20 26.21
C GLY A 235 2.76 -3.24 26.57
N ARG A 236 3.09 -3.84 27.72
CA ARG A 236 4.48 -4.03 28.14
C ARG A 236 5.05 -5.27 27.49
N CYS A 237 6.15 -5.10 26.77
CA CYS A 237 6.85 -6.19 26.10
C CYS A 237 7.83 -6.89 27.05
N SER A 238 7.91 -8.23 26.95
CA SER A 238 8.87 -9.07 27.66
C SER A 238 9.45 -10.15 26.74
N GLU A 239 10.77 -10.29 26.72
CA GLU A 239 11.49 -11.34 25.99
C GLU A 239 11.70 -12.57 26.90
N THR A 240 11.40 -13.75 26.39
CA THR A 240 11.79 -15.04 27.00
C THR A 240 12.77 -15.78 26.10
N ARG A 241 13.37 -16.89 26.56
CA ARG A 241 14.43 -17.62 25.83
C ARG A 241 14.06 -18.06 24.40
N PHE A 242 12.78 -18.19 24.08
CA PHE A 242 12.31 -18.66 22.77
C PHE A 242 11.13 -17.86 22.20
N THR A 243 10.53 -16.93 22.97
CA THR A 243 9.31 -16.24 22.56
C THR A 243 9.24 -14.83 23.15
N LEU A 244 8.41 -13.98 22.54
CA LEU A 244 8.05 -12.67 23.05
C LEU A 244 6.63 -12.69 23.64
N THR A 245 6.42 -12.03 24.79
CA THR A 245 5.11 -11.95 25.44
C THR A 245 4.74 -10.50 25.76
N CYS A 246 3.48 -10.12 25.48
CA CYS A 246 2.93 -8.80 25.82
C CYS A 246 2.00 -8.87 27.04
N SER A 247 2.24 -8.01 28.03
CA SER A 247 1.32 -7.78 29.14
C SER A 247 0.42 -6.58 28.82
N CYS A 248 -0.88 -6.81 28.74
CA CYS A 248 -1.84 -5.81 28.29
C CYS A 248 -2.40 -4.96 29.43
N PRO A 249 -2.50 -3.63 29.26
CA PRO A 249 -3.23 -2.78 30.20
C PRO A 249 -4.72 -3.12 30.19
N ALA A 250 -5.43 -2.74 31.27
CA ALA A 250 -6.86 -3.00 31.41
C ALA A 250 -7.65 -2.43 30.21
N GLY A 251 -8.56 -3.24 29.66
CA GLY A 251 -9.38 -2.89 28.49
C GLY A 251 -8.77 -3.28 27.14
N TYR A 252 -7.57 -3.85 27.11
CA TYR A 252 -6.92 -4.36 25.90
C TYR A 252 -6.56 -5.83 26.07
N ASN A 253 -6.77 -6.62 25.02
CA ASN A 253 -6.56 -8.07 25.05
C ASN A 253 -5.80 -8.57 23.80
N GLY A 254 -5.51 -9.87 23.77
CA GLY A 254 -4.80 -10.53 22.66
C GLY A 254 -3.27 -10.59 22.86
N PRO A 255 -2.57 -11.43 22.08
CA PRO A 255 -1.13 -11.70 22.25
C PRO A 255 -0.23 -10.47 22.12
N ARG A 256 -0.71 -9.40 21.49
CA ARG A 256 -0.02 -8.11 21.34
C ARG A 256 -0.87 -6.94 21.83
N CYS A 257 -1.88 -7.18 22.67
CA CYS A 257 -2.78 -6.14 23.17
C CYS A 257 -3.55 -5.42 22.05
N GLN A 258 -3.76 -6.11 20.92
CA GLN A 258 -4.38 -5.55 19.72
C GLN A 258 -5.91 -5.58 19.75
N GLN A 259 -6.51 -6.45 20.58
CA GLN A 259 -7.95 -6.55 20.68
C GLN A 259 -8.49 -5.34 21.43
N THR A 260 -9.51 -4.70 20.84
CA THR A 260 -10.16 -3.52 21.39
C THR A 260 -11.67 -3.66 21.23
N SER A 261 -12.44 -3.19 22.20
CA SER A 261 -13.89 -3.09 22.05
C SER A 261 -14.25 -1.94 21.11
N ARG A 262 -15.23 -2.18 20.23
CA ARG A 262 -15.80 -1.17 19.34
C ARG A 262 -17.32 -1.20 19.47
N SER A 263 -17.92 -0.02 19.47
CA SER A 263 -19.37 0.14 19.57
C SER A 263 -19.89 0.74 18.27
N PHE A 264 -20.90 0.11 17.69
CA PHE A 264 -21.55 0.57 16.45
C PHE A 264 -23.00 0.96 16.76
N ARG A 265 -23.46 2.09 16.19
CA ARG A 265 -24.84 2.59 16.37
C ARG A 265 -25.79 2.17 15.24
N GLY A 266 -25.38 1.21 14.41
CA GLY A 266 -26.18 0.63 13.32
C GLY A 266 -25.65 0.93 11.91
N ASN A 267 -25.07 2.11 11.67
CA ASN A 267 -24.52 2.53 10.36
C ASN A 267 -22.99 2.70 10.37
N GLY A 268 -22.31 2.23 11.42
CA GLY A 268 -20.86 2.30 11.54
C GLY A 268 -20.21 0.98 11.15
N TRP A 269 -18.99 1.06 10.65
CA TRP A 269 -18.13 -0.09 10.35
C TRP A 269 -16.69 0.23 10.74
N ALA A 270 -15.86 -0.80 10.83
CA ALA A 270 -14.42 -0.65 11.05
C ALA A 270 -13.68 -1.60 10.12
N TRP A 271 -12.69 -1.08 9.40
CA TRP A 271 -11.82 -1.93 8.58
C TRP A 271 -10.62 -2.43 9.37
N TYR A 272 -10.33 -3.70 9.16
CA TYR A 272 -9.18 -4.40 9.68
C TYR A 272 -8.39 -4.99 8.50
N PRO A 273 -7.09 -5.26 8.69
CA PRO A 273 -6.33 -6.07 7.73
C PRO A 273 -7.08 -7.37 7.44
N ALA A 274 -7.01 -7.84 6.18
CA ALA A 274 -7.60 -9.11 5.78
C ALA A 274 -7.04 -10.28 6.62
N LEU A 275 -7.85 -11.33 6.79
CA LEU A 275 -7.40 -12.54 7.47
C LEU A 275 -6.26 -13.18 6.67
N ALA A 276 -5.21 -13.61 7.36
CA ALA A 276 -4.06 -14.26 6.72
C ALA A 276 -4.45 -15.65 6.19
N MET A 277 -3.93 -16.02 5.02
CA MET A 277 -4.15 -17.31 4.38
C MET A 277 -3.28 -18.39 5.07
N CYS A 278 -3.86 -19.06 6.06
CA CYS A 278 -3.21 -20.15 6.79
C CYS A 278 -4.07 -21.42 6.75
N ASP A 279 -3.45 -22.57 6.49
CA ASP A 279 -4.11 -23.88 6.28
C ASP A 279 -5.01 -24.32 7.45
N LYS A 280 -4.73 -23.83 8.65
CA LYS A 280 -5.60 -23.98 9.83
C LYS A 280 -5.84 -22.60 10.38
N SER A 281 -7.07 -22.10 10.38
CA SER A 281 -7.41 -20.80 10.94
C SER A 281 -8.48 -20.94 12.03
N HIS A 282 -8.38 -20.13 13.09
CA HIS A 282 -9.38 -20.07 14.16
C HIS A 282 -9.72 -18.61 14.41
N LEU A 283 -11.00 -18.26 14.26
CA LEU A 283 -11.53 -16.93 14.48
C LEU A 283 -12.50 -16.98 15.66
N SER A 284 -12.32 -16.07 16.61
CA SER A 284 -13.21 -15.89 17.76
C SER A 284 -13.37 -14.41 18.06
N PHE A 285 -14.60 -13.97 18.26
CA PHE A 285 -14.92 -12.63 18.71
C PHE A 285 -16.15 -12.68 19.64
N GLU A 286 -16.29 -11.65 20.45
CA GLU A 286 -17.43 -11.47 21.36
C GLU A 286 -18.23 -10.26 20.89
N PHE A 287 -19.55 -10.32 21.01
CA PHE A 287 -20.43 -9.22 20.68
C PHE A 287 -21.60 -9.13 21.67
N ILE A 288 -22.20 -7.95 21.74
CA ILE A 288 -23.40 -7.68 22.53
C ILE A 288 -24.31 -6.79 21.68
N THR A 289 -25.59 -7.16 21.55
CA THR A 289 -26.53 -6.45 20.68
C THR A 289 -27.97 -6.65 21.14
N ARG A 290 -28.83 -5.67 20.86
CA ARG A 290 -30.29 -5.79 20.98
C ARG A 290 -30.99 -5.86 19.63
N LYS A 291 -30.22 -5.96 18.55
CA LYS A 291 -30.73 -6.07 17.18
C LYS A 291 -30.71 -7.54 16.78
N PRO A 292 -31.85 -8.11 16.35
CA PRO A 292 -31.92 -9.51 15.91
C PRO A 292 -31.26 -9.76 14.55
N GLU A 293 -30.93 -8.70 13.81
CA GLU A 293 -30.40 -8.78 12.45
C GLU A 293 -29.20 -7.84 12.30
N GLY A 294 -28.14 -8.32 11.63
CA GLY A 294 -26.97 -7.52 11.31
C GLY A 294 -25.74 -8.34 10.94
N LEU A 295 -24.87 -7.74 10.12
CA LEU A 295 -23.55 -8.27 9.78
C LEU A 295 -22.55 -7.96 10.91
N LEU A 296 -21.92 -8.99 11.46
CA LEU A 296 -20.96 -8.88 12.56
C LEU A 296 -19.53 -8.85 12.06
N LEU A 297 -19.22 -9.67 11.05
CA LEU A 297 -17.90 -9.77 10.43
C LEU A 297 -18.06 -10.07 8.95
N TYR A 298 -17.27 -9.39 8.12
CA TYR A 298 -17.13 -9.69 6.71
C TYR A 298 -15.65 -9.63 6.33
N ASN A 299 -15.17 -10.69 5.70
CA ASN A 299 -13.85 -10.76 5.09
C ASN A 299 -14.01 -11.28 3.67
N GLY A 300 -13.86 -10.38 2.69
CA GLY A 300 -14.06 -10.66 1.28
C GLY A 300 -14.02 -9.37 0.46
N PRO A 301 -14.25 -9.44 -0.86
CA PRO A 301 -14.31 -8.28 -1.74
C PRO A 301 -15.38 -7.27 -1.28
N ILE A 302 -15.03 -5.99 -1.18
CA ILE A 302 -15.98 -4.90 -0.82
C ILE A 302 -16.56 -4.18 -2.05
N VAL A 303 -16.03 -4.49 -3.23
CA VAL A 303 -16.51 -4.01 -4.52
C VAL A 303 -16.69 -5.23 -5.43
N GLN A 304 -17.63 -5.15 -6.35
CA GLN A 304 -17.81 -6.20 -7.34
C GLN A 304 -16.60 -6.23 -8.28
N PRO A 305 -16.10 -7.42 -8.66
CA PRO A 305 -15.01 -7.52 -9.63
C PRO A 305 -15.46 -6.97 -10.98
N GLU A 306 -14.54 -6.37 -11.73
CA GLU A 306 -14.83 -5.97 -13.11
C GLU A 306 -15.04 -7.22 -13.98
N PRO A 307 -15.87 -7.17 -15.05
CA PRO A 307 -16.18 -8.35 -15.87
C PRO A 307 -14.97 -9.04 -16.51
N GLU A 308 -13.86 -8.30 -16.68
CA GLU A 308 -12.60 -8.78 -17.26
C GLU A 308 -11.63 -9.36 -16.22
N GLU A 309 -11.94 -9.21 -14.93
CA GLU A 309 -11.12 -9.75 -13.83
C GLU A 309 -11.52 -11.18 -13.49
N VAL A 310 -10.54 -11.97 -13.05
CA VAL A 310 -10.81 -13.29 -12.46
C VAL A 310 -11.70 -13.07 -11.23
N MET A 311 -12.91 -13.63 -11.24
CA MET A 311 -13.85 -13.53 -10.13
C MET A 311 -13.28 -14.25 -8.90
N ILE A 312 -12.71 -13.46 -7.99
CA ILE A 312 -12.41 -13.92 -6.62
C ILE A 312 -13.65 -13.58 -5.81
N SER A 313 -14.52 -14.56 -5.63
CA SER A 313 -15.74 -14.44 -4.83
C SER A 313 -15.56 -15.01 -3.43
N ASP A 314 -14.33 -15.25 -2.98
CA ASP A 314 -14.07 -15.84 -1.68
C ASP A 314 -14.47 -14.88 -0.58
N TYR A 315 -15.32 -15.33 0.34
CA TYR A 315 -15.71 -14.53 1.48
C TYR A 315 -16.08 -15.36 2.70
N ILE A 316 -15.94 -14.72 3.86
CA ILE A 316 -16.43 -15.17 5.14
C ILE A 316 -17.34 -14.08 5.69
N ALA A 317 -18.60 -14.41 5.95
CA ALA A 317 -19.54 -13.51 6.61
C ALA A 317 -20.12 -14.18 7.87
N VAL A 318 -20.09 -13.47 8.99
CA VAL A 318 -20.80 -13.86 10.22
C VAL A 318 -21.91 -12.85 10.44
N GLU A 319 -23.13 -13.34 10.46
CA GLU A 319 -24.35 -12.55 10.55
C GLU A 319 -25.20 -13.03 11.73
N LEU A 320 -26.07 -12.14 12.19
CA LEU A 320 -27.22 -12.49 13.01
C LEU A 320 -28.46 -12.45 12.12
N GLU A 321 -29.23 -13.53 12.08
CA GLU A 321 -30.52 -13.60 11.40
C GLU A 321 -31.58 -14.02 12.42
N ARG A 322 -32.56 -13.15 12.68
CA ARG A 322 -33.64 -13.38 13.67
C ARG A 322 -33.11 -13.80 15.05
N GLY A 323 -32.00 -13.21 15.48
CA GLY A 323 -31.36 -13.47 16.76
C GLY A 323 -30.49 -14.73 16.81
N TYR A 324 -30.30 -15.43 15.68
CA TYR A 324 -29.47 -16.63 15.59
C TYR A 324 -28.23 -16.41 14.71
N PRO A 325 -27.05 -16.92 15.10
CA PRO A 325 -25.85 -16.83 14.27
C PRO A 325 -25.98 -17.61 12.97
N ARG A 326 -25.53 -16.97 11.89
CA ARG A 326 -25.41 -17.51 10.54
C ARG A 326 -24.01 -17.24 10.03
N LEU A 327 -23.32 -18.28 9.58
CA LEU A 327 -22.00 -18.21 8.96
C LEU A 327 -22.15 -18.56 7.48
N LEU A 328 -21.68 -17.65 6.62
CA LEU A 328 -21.57 -17.84 5.18
C LEU A 328 -20.11 -17.92 4.80
N LEU A 329 -19.77 -18.92 3.99
CA LEU A 329 -18.41 -19.20 3.54
C LEU A 329 -18.45 -19.52 2.05
N ASP A 330 -17.63 -18.84 1.28
CA ASP A 330 -17.36 -19.19 -0.12
C ASP A 330 -15.85 -19.17 -0.34
N PHE A 331 -15.35 -20.23 -0.96
CA PHE A 331 -13.94 -20.39 -1.36
C PHE A 331 -13.87 -20.81 -2.84
N GLY A 332 -14.78 -20.29 -3.66
CA GLY A 332 -14.79 -20.49 -5.11
C GLY A 332 -15.61 -21.69 -5.60
N SER A 333 -16.23 -22.46 -4.71
CA SER A 333 -17.11 -23.60 -5.06
C SER A 333 -18.59 -23.35 -4.77
N GLY A 334 -18.93 -22.13 -4.36
CA GLY A 334 -20.28 -21.73 -3.97
C GLY A 334 -20.40 -21.56 -2.46
N THR A 335 -21.47 -20.86 -2.06
CA THR A 335 -21.67 -20.44 -0.67
C THR A 335 -22.20 -21.59 0.18
N LEU A 336 -21.40 -22.00 1.16
CA LEU A 336 -21.81 -22.83 2.30
C LEU A 336 -22.49 -21.96 3.35
N GLU A 337 -23.65 -22.39 3.82
CA GLU A 337 -24.37 -21.77 4.93
C GLU A 337 -24.40 -22.68 6.15
N LEU A 338 -23.96 -22.16 7.29
CA LEU A 338 -23.99 -22.81 8.58
C LEU A 338 -24.84 -21.98 9.55
N ARG A 339 -25.92 -22.58 10.07
CA ARG A 339 -26.79 -21.96 11.07
C ARG A 339 -26.56 -22.61 12.43
N VAL A 340 -26.31 -21.80 13.45
CA VAL A 340 -26.12 -22.29 14.82
C VAL A 340 -27.40 -22.06 15.62
N LYS A 341 -28.09 -23.15 15.97
CA LYS A 341 -29.26 -23.07 16.86
C LYS A 341 -28.81 -22.95 18.31
N THR A 342 -28.90 -21.74 18.83
CA THR A 342 -28.69 -21.44 20.25
C THR A 342 -29.96 -21.71 21.07
N LYS A 343 -29.81 -21.93 22.39
CA LYS A 343 -30.96 -22.19 23.28
C LYS A 343 -31.91 -20.98 23.39
N LYS A 344 -31.35 -19.78 23.28
CA LYS A 344 -32.05 -18.49 23.26
C LYS A 344 -31.49 -17.65 22.13
N THR A 345 -32.23 -16.64 21.70
CA THR A 345 -31.71 -15.65 20.75
C THR A 345 -30.57 -14.84 21.39
N LEU A 346 -29.63 -14.35 20.59
CA LEU A 346 -28.42 -13.63 21.03
C LEU A 346 -28.56 -12.11 20.92
N ASP A 347 -29.80 -11.62 20.80
CA ASP A 347 -30.16 -10.20 20.75
C ASP A 347 -30.70 -9.69 22.11
N ASP A 348 -30.28 -10.31 23.21
CA ASP A 348 -30.72 -10.00 24.58
C ASP A 348 -29.98 -8.82 25.23
N GLY A 349 -28.95 -8.28 24.57
CA GLY A 349 -28.17 -7.12 25.01
C GLY A 349 -27.25 -7.43 26.16
#